data_AF-A0A2S7IU17-F1
#
_entry.id   AF-A0A2S7IU17-F1
#
_cell.length_a   1.000
_cell.length_b   1.000
_cell.length_c   1.000
_cell.angle_alpha   90.00
_cell.angle_beta   90.00
_cell.angle_gamma   90.00
#
_symmetry.space_group_name_H-M   'P 1'
#
loop_
_entity.id
_entity.type
_entity.pdbx_description
1 polymer ?
#
loop_
_entity_poly.entity_id
_entity_poly.type
_entity_poly.pdbx_seq_one_letter_code
_entity_poly.pdbx_strand_id
1 'polypeptide(L)'
;QAHLPEAQMINRVDKDTSGLVLMSLNGKAHAAIASQFEARTTEKSYRVVVWGRVEGDEGLIDLPLAIDLHNKPRHRGDLDHGKPAQTLWQVSDRHENPTRLPRFPLTGGTHQLRGHMKALGHV
;
A
#
# COMPACT_ATOMS: atom_id res chain seq x y z
N GLN A 1 -15.02 11.85 25.61
CA GLN A 1 -14.49 10.52 25.23
C GLN A 1 -15.55 9.83 24.38
N ALA A 2 -15.17 9.24 23.24
CA ALA A 2 -15.91 9.25 21.96
C ALA A 2 -17.33 8.61 21.93
N HIS A 3 -18.25 9.26 21.21
CA HIS A 3 -19.70 9.03 21.14
C HIS A 3 -20.18 7.98 20.11
N LEU A 4 -19.34 7.02 19.69
CA LEU A 4 -19.69 6.08 18.61
C LEU A 4 -19.24 4.64 18.94
N PRO A 5 -19.95 3.92 19.83
CA PRO A 5 -19.56 2.59 20.29
C PRO A 5 -19.63 1.52 19.18
N GLU A 6 -20.44 1.73 18.16
CA GLU A 6 -20.59 0.81 17.03
C GLU A 6 -19.57 1.05 15.91
N ALA A 7 -18.72 2.08 16.03
CA ALA A 7 -17.74 2.40 15.01
C ALA A 7 -16.66 1.33 14.92
N GLN A 8 -16.41 0.82 13.70
CA GLN A 8 -15.41 -0.22 13.44
C GLN A 8 -14.51 0.19 12.27
N MET A 9 -13.21 -0.11 12.40
CA MET A 9 -12.22 0.17 11.36
C MET A 9 -12.36 -0.82 10.20
N ILE A 10 -12.39 -0.31 8.97
CA ILE A 10 -12.49 -1.14 7.75
C ILE A 10 -11.10 -1.41 7.17
N ASN A 11 -10.27 -0.38 7.07
CA ASN A 11 -8.90 -0.47 6.57
C ASN A 11 -7.92 0.18 7.55
N ARG A 12 -6.64 -0.09 7.34
CA ARG A 12 -5.55 0.54 8.08
C ARG A 12 -4.54 1.15 7.13
N VAL A 13 -3.87 2.20 7.59
CA VAL A 13 -2.65 2.74 6.99
C VAL A 13 -1.49 2.54 7.96
N ASP A 14 -0.26 2.49 7.46
CA ASP A 14 0.91 2.37 8.32
C ASP A 14 1.06 3.63 9.19
N LYS A 15 1.73 3.50 10.34
CA LYS A 15 1.89 4.59 11.32
C LYS A 15 2.40 5.90 10.68
N ASP A 16 3.37 5.79 9.77
CA ASP A 16 4.00 6.94 9.11
C ASP A 16 3.36 7.26 7.74
N THR A 17 2.20 6.68 7.43
CA THR A 17 1.44 6.94 6.21
C THR A 17 0.22 7.80 6.54
N SER A 18 0.16 8.98 5.96
CA SER A 18 -1.06 9.78 5.95
C SER A 18 -2.02 9.30 4.87
N GLY A 19 -3.31 9.58 5.03
CA GLY A 19 -4.30 9.31 4.01
C GLY A 19 -5.67 8.91 4.55
N LEU A 20 -6.44 8.24 3.69
CA LEU A 20 -7.81 7.86 3.95
C LEU A 20 -7.88 6.58 4.81
N VAL A 21 -8.57 6.69 5.94
CA VAL A 21 -8.96 5.57 6.80
C VAL A 21 -10.48 5.58 6.89
N LEU A 22 -11.09 4.44 6.57
CA LEU A 22 -12.53 4.25 6.58
C LEU A 22 -12.94 3.57 7.88
N MET A 23 -13.98 4.11 8.50
CA MET A 23 -14.67 3.50 9.63
C MET A 23 -16.15 3.37 9.32
N SER A 24 -16.72 2.19 9.55
CA SER A 24 -18.15 1.96 9.50
C SER A 24 -18.80 2.45 10.78
N LEU A 25 -20.00 3.04 10.71
CA LEU A 25 -20.77 3.47 11.87
C LEU A 25 -21.77 2.43 12.40
N ASN A 26 -21.95 1.32 11.67
CA ASN A 26 -22.82 0.20 12.05
C ASN A 26 -22.38 -1.09 11.34
N GLY A 27 -22.89 -2.23 11.80
CA GLY A 27 -22.53 -3.55 11.25
C GLY A 27 -22.92 -3.78 9.79
N LYS A 28 -24.03 -3.20 9.32
CA LYS A 28 -24.48 -3.34 7.92
C LYS A 28 -23.51 -2.65 6.96
N ALA A 29 -23.10 -1.43 7.28
CA ALA A 29 -22.10 -0.69 6.51
C ALA A 29 -20.73 -1.40 6.57
N HIS A 30 -20.36 -1.95 7.73
CA HIS A 30 -19.13 -2.71 7.87
C HIS A 30 -19.08 -3.89 6.89
N ALA A 31 -20.09 -4.76 6.92
CA ALA A 31 -20.15 -5.94 6.05
C ALA A 31 -20.14 -5.55 4.56
N ALA A 32 -20.90 -4.51 4.18
CA ALA A 32 -21.01 -4.08 2.79
C ALA A 32 -19.73 -3.48 2.21
N ILE A 33 -18.92 -2.78 3.01
CA ILE A 33 -17.65 -2.21 2.54
C ILE A 33 -16.52 -3.24 2.69
N ALA A 34 -16.48 -4.01 3.78
CA ALA A 34 -15.47 -5.04 3.98
C ALA A 34 -15.47 -6.08 2.84
N SER A 35 -16.65 -6.48 2.36
CA SER A 35 -16.77 -7.40 1.22
C SER A 35 -16.18 -6.84 -0.07
N GLN A 36 -16.24 -5.53 -0.30
CA GLN A 36 -15.60 -4.88 -1.47
C GLN A 36 -14.07 -4.89 -1.38
N PHE A 37 -13.52 -4.72 -0.17
CA PHE A 37 -12.08 -4.86 0.05
C PHE A 37 -11.61 -6.31 -0.14
N GLU A 38 -12.38 -7.28 0.34
CA GLU A 38 -12.11 -8.71 0.17
C GLU A 38 -12.21 -9.13 -1.30
N ALA A 39 -13.26 -8.68 -2.01
CA ALA A 39 -13.48 -8.92 -3.43
C ALA A 39 -12.54 -8.09 -4.34
N ARG A 40 -11.72 -7.19 -3.78
CA ARG A 40 -10.81 -6.29 -4.51
C ARG A 40 -11.51 -5.39 -5.54
N THR A 41 -12.77 -5.01 -5.29
CA THR A 41 -13.52 -4.06 -6.13
C THR A 41 -13.26 -2.60 -5.74
N THR A 42 -12.52 -2.37 -4.65
CA THR A 42 -12.11 -1.04 -4.20
C THR A 42 -10.81 -0.61 -4.88
N GLU A 43 -10.85 0.53 -5.56
CA GLU A 43 -9.66 1.20 -6.07
C GLU A 43 -8.98 2.03 -4.99
N LYS A 44 -7.65 1.93 -4.89
CA LYS A 44 -6.83 2.69 -3.95
C LYS A 44 -5.73 3.38 -4.73
N SER A 45 -5.50 4.66 -4.45
CA SER A 45 -4.41 5.43 -5.03
C SER A 45 -3.63 6.14 -3.94
N TYR A 46 -2.31 6.04 -3.98
CA TYR A 46 -1.40 6.72 -3.06
C TYR A 46 -0.48 7.65 -3.84
N ARG A 47 -0.17 8.81 -3.29
CA ARG A 47 0.92 9.66 -3.80
C ARG A 47 2.17 9.32 -3.02
N VAL A 48 3.26 9.01 -3.73
CA VAL A 48 4.53 8.66 -3.10
C VAL A 48 5.65 9.52 -3.67
N VAL A 49 6.59 9.87 -2.80
CA VAL A 49 7.87 10.49 -3.17
C VAL A 49 8.95 9.48 -2.81
N VAL A 50 9.86 9.19 -3.73
CA VAL A 50 10.97 8.25 -3.50
C VAL A 50 12.30 8.89 -3.86
N TRP A 51 13.37 8.45 -3.20
CA TRP A 51 14.72 8.87 -3.56
C TRP A 51 15.17 8.32 -4.92
N GLY A 52 15.90 9.13 -5.67
CA GLY A 52 16.46 8.81 -6.98
C GLY A 52 15.48 9.06 -8.13
N ARG A 53 15.98 8.80 -9.33
CA ARG A 53 15.23 8.90 -10.59
C ARG A 53 14.68 7.52 -10.97
N VAL A 54 13.38 7.32 -10.86
CA VAL A 54 12.73 6.09 -11.32
C VAL A 54 12.77 6.05 -12.85
N GLU A 55 13.31 4.97 -13.41
CA GLU A 55 13.36 4.71 -14.84
C GLU A 55 12.01 4.28 -15.39
N GLY A 56 11.65 4.74 -16.59
CA GLY A 56 10.35 4.48 -17.21
C GLY A 56 9.22 5.33 -16.63
N ASP A 57 8.20 5.61 -17.43
CA ASP A 57 7.08 6.49 -17.05
C ASP A 57 5.97 5.77 -16.29
N GLU A 58 5.87 4.45 -16.43
CA GLU A 58 4.92 3.61 -15.73
C GLU A 58 5.42 2.16 -15.67
N GLY A 59 4.80 1.36 -14.80
CA GLY A 59 5.09 -0.06 -14.72
C GLY A 59 4.26 -0.82 -13.69
N LEU A 60 4.44 -2.14 -13.71
CA LEU A 60 3.91 -3.07 -12.73
C LEU A 60 5.06 -3.68 -11.94
N ILE A 61 4.96 -3.62 -10.62
CA ILE A 61 5.82 -4.39 -9.73
C ILE A 61 5.02 -5.62 -9.30
N ASP A 62 5.43 -6.77 -9.81
CA ASP A 62 4.90 -8.08 -9.41
C ASP A 62 5.99 -8.84 -8.66
N LEU A 63 6.05 -8.58 -7.35
CA LEU A 63 7.05 -9.16 -6.48
C LEU A 63 6.37 -9.56 -5.17
N PRO A 64 6.23 -10.86 -4.89
CA PRO A 64 5.72 -11.34 -3.61
C PRO A 64 6.55 -10.81 -2.45
N LEU A 65 5.89 -10.50 -1.32
CA LEU A 65 6.51 -9.88 -0.16
C LEU A 65 6.37 -10.76 1.09
N ALA A 66 7.46 -10.88 1.85
CA ALA A 66 7.49 -11.52 3.16
C ALA A 66 8.04 -10.56 4.22
N ILE A 67 7.81 -10.89 5.50
CA ILE A 67 8.43 -10.17 6.62
C ILE A 67 9.94 -10.43 6.57
N ASP A 68 10.73 -9.35 6.66
CA ASP A 68 12.17 -9.47 6.84
C ASP A 68 12.47 -9.88 8.29
N LEU A 69 12.81 -11.16 8.48
CA LEU A 69 13.04 -11.76 9.79
C LEU A 69 14.16 -11.06 10.59
N HIS A 70 15.14 -10.46 9.90
CA HIS A 70 16.27 -9.77 10.52
C HIS A 70 15.94 -8.33 10.90
N ASN A 71 14.95 -7.70 10.27
CA ASN A 71 14.64 -6.27 10.42
C ASN A 71 13.15 -6.02 10.68
N LYS A 72 12.51 -6.82 11.54
CA LYS A 72 11.09 -6.66 11.88
C LYS A 72 10.80 -5.22 12.34
N PRO A 73 9.71 -4.57 11.89
CA PRO A 73 8.58 -5.10 11.11
C PRO A 73 8.69 -4.88 9.58
N ARG A 74 9.91 -4.71 9.03
CA ARG A 74 10.10 -4.46 7.59
C ARG A 74 9.68 -5.67 6.75
N HIS A 75 9.30 -5.40 5.49
CA HIS A 75 9.02 -6.42 4.49
C HIS A 75 10.05 -6.33 3.35
N ARG A 76 10.28 -7.45 2.67
CA ARG A 76 11.20 -7.60 1.54
C ARG A 76 10.60 -8.50 0.46
N GLY A 77 11.12 -8.39 -0.76
CA GLY A 77 10.83 -9.33 -1.83
C GLY A 77 11.27 -10.75 -1.45
N ASP A 78 10.40 -11.73 -1.68
CA ASP A 78 10.66 -13.13 -1.40
C ASP A 78 9.84 -13.99 -2.37
N LEU A 79 10.49 -14.58 -3.38
CA LEU A 79 9.80 -15.37 -4.41
C LEU A 79 9.29 -16.72 -3.89
N ASP A 80 9.94 -17.26 -2.86
CA ASP A 80 9.67 -18.62 -2.37
C ASP A 80 8.57 -18.63 -1.30
N HIS A 81 8.59 -17.65 -0.39
CA HIS A 81 7.72 -17.60 0.79
C HIS A 81 6.88 -16.31 0.88
N GLY A 82 7.02 -15.40 -0.09
CA GLY A 82 6.28 -14.15 -0.12
C GLY A 82 4.80 -14.34 -0.42
N LYS A 83 3.97 -13.48 0.15
CA LYS A 83 2.58 -13.36 -0.26
C LYS A 83 2.53 -12.59 -1.59
N PRO A 84 1.74 -13.03 -2.59
CA PRO A 84 1.60 -12.32 -3.86
C PRO A 84 1.23 -10.86 -3.65
N ALA A 85 1.98 -9.96 -4.30
CA ALA A 85 1.81 -8.53 -4.15
C ALA A 85 2.09 -7.81 -5.46
N GLN A 86 1.11 -7.03 -5.92
CA GLN A 86 1.16 -6.31 -7.19
C GLN A 86 0.85 -4.82 -7.00
N THR A 87 1.69 -3.97 -7.60
CA THR A 87 1.53 -2.50 -7.54
C THR A 87 1.82 -1.88 -8.88
N LEU A 88 0.82 -1.20 -9.42
CA LEU A 88 1.00 -0.30 -10.55
C LEU A 88 1.56 1.03 -10.05
N TRP A 89 2.44 1.62 -10.84
CA TRP A 89 2.99 2.94 -10.59
C TRP A 89 3.07 3.72 -11.90
N GLN A 90 2.97 5.04 -11.78
CA GLN A 90 3.12 5.96 -12.90
C GLN A 90 3.83 7.19 -12.41
N VAL A 91 4.91 7.62 -13.06
CA VAL A 91 5.67 8.80 -12.69
C VAL A 91 4.86 10.05 -13.03
N SER A 92 4.61 10.86 -11.99
CA SER A 92 4.00 12.18 -12.16
C SER A 92 5.04 13.27 -12.38
N ASP A 93 6.20 13.17 -11.73
CA ASP A 93 7.24 14.20 -11.81
C ASP A 93 8.62 13.64 -11.43
N ARG A 94 9.68 14.14 -12.09
CA ARG A 94 11.08 13.78 -11.82
C ARG A 94 11.88 15.04 -11.52
N HIS A 95 12.31 15.19 -10.28
CA HIS A 95 13.29 16.19 -9.91
C HIS A 95 14.71 15.60 -9.92
N GLU A 96 15.72 16.42 -9.61
CA GLU A 96 17.13 15.99 -9.55
C GLU A 96 17.34 14.85 -8.53
N ASN A 97 16.67 14.94 -7.38
CA ASN A 97 16.83 13.98 -6.29
C ASN A 97 15.60 13.07 -6.08
N PRO A 98 14.37 13.58 -5.87
CA PRO A 98 13.21 12.70 -5.72
C PRO A 98 12.39 12.52 -7.01
N THR A 99 11.78 11.35 -7.14
CA THR A 99 10.69 11.09 -8.09
C THR A 99 9.36 11.05 -7.37
N ARG A 100 8.35 11.75 -7.91
CA ARG A 100 6.97 11.70 -7.42
C ARG A 100 6.17 10.78 -8.32
N LEU A 101 5.46 9.83 -7.73
CA LEU A 101 4.65 8.90 -8.50
C LEU A 101 3.37 8.47 -7.77
N PRO A 102 2.17 8.59 -8.40
CA PRO A 102 0.99 7.87 -7.97
C PRO A 102 1.23 6.34 -8.03
N ARG A 103 0.65 5.62 -7.07
CA ARG A 103 0.65 4.15 -7.03
C ARG A 103 -0.72 3.59 -6.76
N PHE A 104 -1.00 2.50 -7.44
CA PHE A 104 -2.24 1.75 -7.32
C PHE A 104 -1.92 0.33 -6.86
N PRO A 105 -2.01 0.03 -5.54
CA PRO A 105 -1.83 -1.32 -5.05
C PRO A 105 -3.04 -2.17 -5.43
N LEU A 106 -2.83 -3.12 -6.36
CA LEU A 106 -3.84 -4.09 -6.79
C LEU A 106 -4.13 -5.11 -5.68
N THR A 107 -3.14 -5.37 -4.84
CA THR A 107 -3.26 -6.17 -3.62
C THR A 107 -3.24 -5.29 -2.36
N GLY A 108 -3.37 -5.88 -1.16
CA GLY A 108 -3.47 -5.17 0.11
C GLY A 108 -2.45 -5.64 1.16
N GLY A 109 -1.23 -5.98 0.75
CA GLY A 109 -0.21 -6.51 1.66
C GLY A 109 0.33 -5.47 2.65
N THR A 110 0.70 -5.92 3.85
CA THR A 110 1.36 -5.07 4.85
C THR A 110 2.66 -4.49 4.28
N HIS A 111 2.86 -3.17 4.46
CA HIS A 111 4.04 -2.43 3.97
C HIS A 111 4.31 -2.59 2.47
N GLN A 112 3.31 -2.97 1.67
CA GLN A 112 3.51 -3.38 0.28
C GLN A 112 4.22 -2.31 -0.57
N LEU A 113 3.71 -1.08 -0.57
CA LEU A 113 4.30 0.01 -1.36
C LEU A 113 5.75 0.30 -0.96
N ARG A 114 6.09 0.17 0.33
CA ARG A 114 7.45 0.39 0.84
C ARG A 114 8.38 -0.75 0.47
N GLY A 115 7.91 -2.00 0.59
CA GLY A 115 8.65 -3.19 0.21
C GLY A 115 8.98 -3.20 -1.28
N HIS A 116 7.99 -2.89 -2.13
CA HIS A 116 8.17 -2.79 -3.57
C HIS A 116 9.15 -1.69 -3.98
N MET A 117 9.10 -0.50 -3.38
CA MET A 117 10.07 0.54 -3.75
C MET A 117 11.48 0.24 -3.31
N LYS A 118 11.62 -0.31 -2.10
CA LYS A 118 12.92 -0.78 -1.64
C LYS A 118 13.50 -1.82 -2.60
N ALA A 119 12.67 -2.71 -3.15
CA ALA A 119 13.10 -3.69 -4.14
C ALA A 119 13.55 -3.05 -5.47
N LEU A 120 12.94 -1.92 -5.86
CA LEU A 120 13.41 -1.10 -7.00
C LEU A 120 14.62 -0.22 -6.67
N GLY A 121 15.14 -0.24 -5.43
CA GLY A 121 16.27 0.60 -5.02
C GLY A 121 15.91 2.05 -4.68
N HIS A 122 14.61 2.37 -4.58
CA HIS A 122 14.12 3.71 -4.27
C HIS A 122 13.44 3.71 -2.90
N VAL A 123 13.84 4.54 -1.94
CA VAL A 123 13.21 4.59 -0.60
C VAL A 123 12.99 6.02 -0.16
#